data_AF-A0AAW7IE40-F1
#
_entry.id   AF-A0AAW7IE40-F1
#
_cell.length_a   1.000
_cell.length_b   1.000
_cell.length_c   1.000
_cell.angle_alpha   90.00
_cell.angle_beta   90.00
_cell.angle_gamma   90.00
#
_symmetry.space_group_name_H-M   'P 1'
#
loop_
_entity.id
_entity.type
_entity.pdbx_description
1 polymer ?
#
loop_
_entity_poly.entity_id
_entity_poly.type
_entity_poly.pdbx_seq_one_letter_code
_entity_poly.pdbx_strand_id
1 'polypeptide(L)'
;MSVNENALSILALGGVNEIGKNMYVVQYSNDMVIIDCGAKFPDESLLGVDLIIPDISFLQENKEKIRALIVTHGHEDHIGGIPYFLKKLNVPIYATRLTLGLIELKLKEHNLLGDTELIQIDSDSTLEFGEMSLDFFKTNHSIPDCLGVTMHTPEGTVVHTGDFKFDLTPMNDQYPDIHKMAEIGSAGVLALLSESTNAERPGSSPSEHLVGSHIEEAFMQAKQKVILSTFASNVNRVQQVVNAAQKTNRKLALLGRSMVNVVSVAIERGYLEVPDGMLIQAHEVDNYAPERVAVLCTGSQGEPFAALSRLSSSNYRDMSILPGDTVILASTPIPGNERDVSRIIDNLFQLGAKVIYGSGTVTGMHVSGHAYQEELKLMLTLMKPKYFIPIHGEYRMLHQHRLLAEAVGVEKGNTFIINNGDVVDIENSVAHQTRKVAAGNTFVDGMGVGDVGEVVLRDRKQLSEDGMLVIVITLSKTERKIVSGPDTISRGFVYVQNSEELLRHVNRLVTKTVNDLQSEKIYRWNIIKQTIKKELGQYLYNQTKKKPMILPLIIEI
;
A
#
# COMPACT_ATOMS: atom_id res chain seq x y z
N MET A 1 -24.70 -18.45 -6.71
CA MET A 1 -24.62 -19.71 -7.45
C MET A 1 -23.70 -20.62 -6.66
N SER A 2 -24.18 -21.80 -6.25
CA SER A 2 -23.44 -22.70 -5.35
C SER A 2 -22.20 -23.24 -6.06
N VAL A 3 -21.04 -23.15 -5.39
CA VAL A 3 -19.82 -23.89 -5.74
C VAL A 3 -20.17 -25.37 -5.74
N ASN A 4 -19.77 -26.09 -6.79
CA ASN A 4 -19.96 -27.54 -6.90
C ASN A 4 -19.24 -28.22 -5.73
N GLU A 5 -19.83 -29.26 -5.13
CA GLU A 5 -19.34 -29.84 -3.85
C GLU A 5 -17.89 -30.38 -3.90
N ASN A 6 -17.32 -30.57 -5.09
CA ASN A 6 -15.95 -31.07 -5.31
C ASN A 6 -15.08 -30.15 -6.20
N ALA A 7 -15.33 -28.83 -6.21
CA ALA A 7 -14.54 -27.89 -7.00
C ALA A 7 -13.43 -27.22 -6.18
N LEU A 8 -12.26 -27.08 -6.79
CA LEU A 8 -11.19 -26.18 -6.34
C LEU A 8 -11.42 -24.79 -6.94
N SER A 9 -11.42 -23.75 -6.12
CA SER A 9 -11.58 -22.37 -6.56
C SER A 9 -10.40 -21.52 -6.11
N ILE A 10 -9.80 -20.79 -7.05
CA ILE A 10 -8.72 -19.84 -6.80
C ILE A 10 -9.18 -18.45 -7.21
N LEU A 11 -9.04 -17.46 -6.33
CA LEU A 11 -9.42 -16.08 -6.60
C LEU A 11 -8.55 -15.07 -5.85
N ALA A 12 -8.64 -13.81 -6.27
CA ALA A 12 -8.05 -12.66 -5.58
C ALA A 12 -9.12 -11.65 -5.21
N LEU A 13 -9.09 -11.13 -3.98
CA LEU A 13 -9.91 -9.98 -3.54
C LEU A 13 -9.13 -8.67 -3.62
N GLY A 14 -7.80 -8.75 -3.71
CA GLY A 14 -6.90 -7.64 -4.00
C GLY A 14 -5.52 -8.14 -4.42
N GLY A 15 -4.69 -7.25 -4.97
CA GLY A 15 -3.32 -7.58 -5.41
C GLY A 15 -3.19 -8.04 -6.86
N VAL A 16 -4.24 -7.90 -7.69
CA VAL A 16 -4.18 -8.18 -9.13
C VAL A 16 -4.65 -6.97 -9.92
N ASN A 17 -3.91 -6.63 -10.98
CA ASN A 17 -4.00 -5.37 -11.74
C ASN A 17 -3.64 -4.13 -10.92
N GLU A 18 -2.80 -4.32 -9.92
CA GLU A 18 -2.28 -3.29 -9.03
C GLU A 18 -1.10 -3.82 -8.21
N ILE A 19 -0.42 -2.91 -7.51
CA ILE A 19 0.49 -3.23 -6.41
C ILE A 19 -0.17 -2.75 -5.12
N GLY A 20 -0.25 -3.63 -4.13
CA GLY A 20 -0.90 -3.36 -2.86
C GLY A 20 -2.16 -4.19 -2.61
N LYS A 21 -2.58 -4.21 -1.34
CA LYS A 21 -3.80 -4.87 -0.84
C LYS A 21 -3.93 -6.35 -1.24
N ASN A 22 -2.82 -7.07 -1.20
CA ASN A 22 -2.78 -8.49 -1.57
C ASN A 22 -3.69 -9.31 -0.65
N MET A 23 -4.60 -10.08 -1.26
CA MET A 23 -5.47 -11.01 -0.56
C MET A 23 -5.96 -12.05 -1.57
N TYR A 24 -5.50 -13.28 -1.39
CA TYR A 24 -5.82 -14.41 -2.25
C TYR A 24 -6.60 -15.45 -1.47
N VAL A 25 -7.43 -16.22 -2.16
CA VAL A 25 -8.26 -17.24 -1.56
C VAL A 25 -8.15 -18.51 -2.37
N VAL A 26 -7.89 -19.61 -1.67
CA VAL A 26 -8.00 -20.97 -2.20
C VAL A 26 -9.08 -21.68 -1.41
N GLN A 27 -10.08 -22.18 -2.12
CA GLN A 27 -11.18 -22.91 -1.54
C GLN A 27 -11.27 -24.28 -2.19
N TYR A 28 -11.39 -25.33 -1.39
CA TYR A 28 -11.79 -26.65 -1.85
C TYR A 28 -13.03 -27.08 -1.07
N SER A 29 -14.11 -27.40 -1.79
CA SER A 29 -15.40 -27.73 -1.18
C SER A 29 -15.85 -26.66 -0.14
N ASN A 30 -15.94 -27.03 1.14
CA ASN A 30 -16.37 -26.18 2.25
C ASN A 30 -15.22 -25.58 3.07
N ASP A 31 -13.97 -25.78 2.66
CA ASP A 31 -12.79 -25.30 3.35
C ASP A 31 -12.11 -24.19 2.54
N MET A 32 -11.90 -23.04 3.17
CA MET A 32 -11.31 -21.86 2.56
C MET A 32 -10.11 -21.39 3.36
N VAL A 33 -8.99 -21.19 2.67
CA VAL A 33 -7.77 -20.58 3.21
C VAL A 33 -7.54 -19.25 2.52
N ILE A 34 -7.27 -18.23 3.33
CA ILE A 34 -6.91 -16.89 2.86
C ILE A 34 -5.40 -16.75 2.95
N ILE A 35 -4.78 -16.22 1.89
CA ILE A 35 -3.36 -15.88 1.85
C ILE A 35 -3.25 -14.37 1.79
N ASP A 36 -2.60 -13.82 2.82
CA ASP A 36 -2.38 -12.39 3.05
C ASP A 36 -3.66 -11.54 3.22
N CYS A 37 -3.51 -10.39 3.88
CA CYS A 37 -4.54 -9.41 4.08
C CYS A 37 -3.91 -8.01 4.10
N GLY A 38 -3.57 -7.57 2.90
CA GLY A 38 -2.83 -6.35 2.66
C GLY A 38 -3.63 -5.06 2.73
N ALA A 39 -2.90 -3.96 2.69
CA ALA A 39 -3.43 -2.64 2.38
C ALA A 39 -2.70 -1.98 1.21
N LYS A 40 -3.27 -0.90 0.67
CA LYS A 40 -2.70 -0.13 -0.43
C LYS A 40 -2.76 1.35 -0.07
N PHE A 41 -1.68 2.07 -0.36
CA PHE A 41 -1.64 3.52 -0.19
C PHE A 41 -2.41 4.21 -1.32
N PRO A 42 -3.19 5.25 -1.02
CA PRO A 42 -3.91 6.01 -2.02
C PRO A 42 -2.98 6.87 -2.88
N ASP A 43 -3.39 7.11 -4.12
CA ASP A 43 -2.74 8.08 -5.01
C ASP A 43 -3.29 9.50 -4.79
N GLU A 44 -2.72 10.49 -5.49
CA GLU A 44 -3.13 11.89 -5.41
C GLU A 44 -4.62 12.16 -5.77
N SER A 45 -5.29 11.22 -6.44
CA SER A 45 -6.70 11.37 -6.84
C SER A 45 -7.68 11.05 -5.72
N LEU A 46 -7.26 10.26 -4.73
CA LEU A 46 -8.09 9.79 -3.62
C LEU A 46 -7.95 10.71 -2.40
N LEU A 47 -8.41 11.96 -2.57
CA LEU A 47 -8.24 13.02 -1.57
C LEU A 47 -8.81 12.63 -0.20
N GLY A 48 -7.95 12.73 0.82
CA GLY A 48 -8.28 12.48 2.23
C GLY A 48 -8.52 11.01 2.59
N VAL A 49 -8.23 10.07 1.69
CA VAL A 49 -8.12 8.65 2.04
C VAL A 49 -6.75 8.42 2.67
N ASP A 50 -6.70 7.65 3.76
CA ASP A 50 -5.44 7.26 4.41
C ASP A 50 -4.95 5.91 3.90
N LEU A 51 -5.87 4.97 3.69
CA LEU A 51 -5.57 3.58 3.34
C LEU A 51 -6.69 2.96 2.50
N ILE A 52 -6.34 2.05 1.60
CA ILE A 52 -7.28 1.23 0.83
C ILE A 52 -7.11 -0.23 1.24
N ILE A 53 -8.21 -0.91 1.55
CA ILE A 53 -8.22 -2.34 1.89
C ILE A 53 -9.18 -3.11 0.95
N PRO A 54 -9.04 -4.44 0.82
CA PRO A 54 -9.96 -5.25 0.02
C PRO A 54 -11.40 -5.19 0.55
N ASP A 55 -12.37 -5.22 -0.36
CA ASP A 55 -13.75 -5.58 -0.01
C ASP A 55 -13.83 -7.07 0.32
N ILE A 56 -14.23 -7.38 1.56
CA ILE A 56 -14.32 -8.74 2.10
C ILE A 56 -15.76 -9.26 2.18
N SER A 57 -16.72 -8.62 1.52
CA SER A 57 -18.14 -9.01 1.56
C SER A 57 -18.35 -10.48 1.22
N PHE A 58 -17.63 -11.00 0.21
CA PHE A 58 -17.65 -12.42 -0.16
C PHE A 58 -17.24 -13.35 1.00
N LEU A 59 -16.21 -12.98 1.77
CA LEU A 59 -15.74 -13.75 2.92
C LEU A 59 -16.74 -13.67 4.08
N GLN A 60 -17.38 -12.52 4.29
CA GLN A 60 -18.41 -12.36 5.32
C GLN A 60 -19.64 -13.24 5.06
N GLU A 61 -20.03 -13.38 3.80
CA GLU A 61 -21.13 -14.26 3.38
C GLU A 61 -20.79 -15.77 3.51
N ASN A 62 -19.51 -16.13 3.57
CA ASN A 62 -19.01 -17.52 3.63
C ASN A 62 -18.15 -17.79 4.87
N LYS A 63 -18.37 -17.04 5.96
CA LYS A 63 -17.49 -17.03 7.14
C LYS A 63 -17.25 -18.41 7.76
N GLU A 64 -18.24 -19.29 7.70
CA GLU A 64 -18.20 -20.64 8.26
C GLU A 64 -17.23 -21.59 7.53
N LYS A 65 -16.83 -21.23 6.30
CA LYS A 65 -15.89 -22.00 5.47
C LYS A 65 -14.45 -21.59 5.70
N ILE A 66 -14.20 -20.42 6.30
CA ILE A 66 -12.85 -19.88 6.48
C ILE A 66 -12.17 -20.65 7.61
N ARG A 67 -11.00 -21.22 7.31
CA ARG A 67 -10.21 -22.02 8.26
C ARG A 67 -9.04 -21.26 8.84
N ALA A 68 -8.37 -20.46 8.02
CA ALA A 68 -7.16 -19.75 8.43
C ALA A 68 -6.89 -18.53 7.55
N LEU A 69 -6.20 -17.56 8.15
CA LEU A 69 -5.44 -16.55 7.44
C LEU A 69 -3.96 -16.89 7.52
N ILE A 70 -3.36 -17.24 6.38
CA ILE A 70 -1.93 -17.50 6.23
C ILE A 70 -1.26 -16.22 5.76
N VAL A 71 -0.18 -15.81 6.40
CA VAL A 71 0.56 -14.60 6.05
C VAL A 71 1.96 -14.96 5.56
N THR A 72 2.28 -14.59 4.33
CA THR A 72 3.54 -14.92 3.66
C THR A 72 4.71 -14.15 4.25
N HIS A 73 4.52 -12.85 4.53
CA HIS A 73 5.54 -11.97 5.12
C HIS A 73 4.94 -10.66 5.67
N GLY A 74 5.77 -9.88 6.35
CA GLY A 74 5.36 -8.72 7.15
C GLY A 74 5.26 -7.36 6.44
N HIS A 75 5.16 -7.28 5.11
CA HIS A 75 4.96 -5.98 4.45
C HIS A 75 3.53 -5.44 4.58
N GLU A 76 3.37 -4.11 4.56
CA GLU A 76 2.08 -3.43 4.72
C GLU A 76 1.03 -3.84 3.67
N ASP A 77 1.47 -4.13 2.46
CA ASP A 77 0.64 -4.66 1.38
C ASP A 77 0.27 -6.14 1.52
N HIS A 78 0.71 -6.80 2.59
CA HIS A 78 0.34 -8.17 2.96
C HIS A 78 -0.29 -8.27 4.36
N ILE A 79 0.02 -7.33 5.27
CA ILE A 79 -0.52 -7.34 6.66
C ILE A 79 -1.36 -6.11 7.05
N GLY A 80 -1.34 -5.05 6.25
CA GLY A 80 -1.94 -3.75 6.62
C GLY A 80 -3.47 -3.78 6.75
N GLY A 81 -4.13 -4.73 6.09
CA GLY A 81 -5.59 -4.92 6.15
C GLY A 81 -6.05 -5.75 7.36
N ILE A 82 -5.16 -6.48 8.02
CA ILE A 82 -5.50 -7.45 9.09
C ILE A 82 -6.37 -6.84 10.20
N PRO A 83 -6.06 -5.66 10.77
CA PRO A 83 -6.87 -5.11 11.85
C PRO A 83 -8.31 -4.77 11.42
N TYR A 84 -8.51 -4.44 10.15
CA TYR A 84 -9.83 -4.13 9.59
C TYR A 84 -10.60 -5.41 9.28
N PHE A 85 -9.90 -6.43 8.78
CA PHE A 85 -10.44 -7.76 8.54
C PHE A 85 -10.92 -8.43 9.84
N LEU A 86 -10.10 -8.45 10.90
CA LEU A 86 -10.43 -9.09 12.18
C LEU A 86 -11.62 -8.47 12.90
N LYS A 87 -11.91 -7.18 12.68
CA LYS A 87 -13.13 -6.54 13.18
C LYS A 87 -14.42 -7.14 12.61
N LYS A 88 -14.32 -7.88 11.49
CA LYS A 88 -15.45 -8.49 10.78
C LYS A 88 -15.40 -10.02 10.83
N LEU A 89 -14.21 -10.60 10.78
CA LEU A 89 -13.97 -12.04 10.69
C LEU A 89 -12.85 -12.44 11.66
N ASN A 90 -13.20 -13.10 12.77
CA ASN A 90 -12.23 -13.60 13.72
C ASN A 90 -11.80 -15.02 13.36
N VAL A 91 -10.62 -15.17 12.77
CA VAL A 91 -10.03 -16.45 12.34
C VAL A 91 -8.57 -16.53 12.77
N PRO A 92 -8.02 -17.73 13.01
CA PRO A 92 -6.63 -17.88 13.42
C PRO A 92 -5.68 -17.39 12.32
N ILE A 93 -4.63 -16.68 12.75
CA ILE A 93 -3.60 -16.14 11.87
C ILE A 93 -2.33 -16.96 12.04
N TYR A 94 -1.81 -17.48 10.93
CA TYR A 94 -0.57 -18.23 10.88
C TYR A 94 0.49 -17.40 10.16
N ALA A 95 1.59 -17.12 10.84
CA ALA A 95 2.71 -16.40 10.23
C ALA A 95 4.05 -16.75 10.89
N THR A 96 5.13 -16.33 10.23
CA THR A 96 6.49 -16.44 10.76
C THR A 96 6.73 -15.53 11.96
N ARG A 97 7.78 -15.83 12.73
CA ARG A 97 8.07 -15.15 14.00
C ARG A 97 8.21 -13.63 13.87
N LEU A 98 8.94 -13.15 12.85
CA LEU A 98 9.05 -11.71 12.60
C LEU A 98 7.69 -11.12 12.20
N THR A 99 6.99 -11.77 11.27
CA THR A 99 5.69 -11.34 10.75
C THR A 99 4.65 -11.22 11.87
N LEU A 100 4.57 -12.20 12.78
CA LEU A 100 3.71 -12.13 13.96
C LEU A 100 4.05 -10.93 14.85
N GLY A 101 5.33 -10.65 15.10
CA GLY A 101 5.73 -9.48 15.87
C GLY A 101 5.25 -8.15 15.26
N LEU A 102 5.23 -8.05 13.92
CA LEU A 102 4.71 -6.88 13.21
C LEU A 102 3.19 -6.82 13.24
N ILE A 103 2.50 -7.96 13.12
CA ILE A 103 1.05 -8.04 13.26
C ILE A 103 0.63 -7.65 14.69
N GLU A 104 1.33 -8.13 15.72
CA GLU A 104 1.07 -7.80 17.12
C GLU A 104 1.08 -6.28 17.38
N LEU A 105 2.01 -5.54 16.78
CA LEU A 105 2.06 -4.07 16.88
C LEU A 105 0.76 -3.44 16.35
N LYS A 106 0.31 -3.88 15.17
CA LYS A 106 -0.93 -3.38 14.57
C LYS A 106 -2.14 -3.75 15.43
N LEU A 107 -2.22 -4.98 15.91
CA LEU A 107 -3.34 -5.42 16.74
C LEU A 107 -3.38 -4.68 18.09
N LYS A 108 -2.23 -4.31 18.66
CA LYS A 108 -2.17 -3.45 19.86
C LYS A 108 -2.74 -2.07 19.59
N GLU A 109 -2.37 -1.43 18.48
CA GLU A 109 -2.90 -0.12 18.09
C GLU A 109 -4.43 -0.12 17.89
N HIS A 110 -4.98 -1.27 17.46
CA HIS A 110 -6.41 -1.45 17.24
C HIS A 110 -7.17 -2.11 18.40
N ASN A 111 -6.50 -2.42 19.53
CA ASN A 111 -7.06 -3.14 20.69
C ASN A 111 -7.67 -4.51 20.34
N LEU A 112 -7.04 -5.27 19.42
CA LEU A 112 -7.51 -6.59 18.98
C LEU A 112 -6.63 -7.75 19.45
N LEU A 113 -5.45 -7.46 20.00
CA LEU A 113 -4.45 -8.50 20.30
C LEU A 113 -4.97 -9.56 21.28
N GLY A 114 -5.78 -9.17 22.28
CA GLY A 114 -6.30 -10.10 23.28
C GLY A 114 -7.36 -11.08 22.76
N ASP A 115 -8.00 -10.76 21.62
CA ASP A 115 -9.12 -11.52 21.05
C ASP A 115 -8.73 -12.30 19.79
N THR A 116 -7.45 -12.21 19.39
CA THR A 116 -6.93 -12.80 18.14
C THR A 116 -6.02 -13.98 18.45
N GLU A 117 -6.26 -15.10 17.78
CA GLU A 117 -5.37 -16.27 17.83
C GLU A 117 -4.22 -16.10 16.81
N LEU A 118 -2.99 -15.99 17.33
CA LEU A 118 -1.76 -15.87 16.55
C LEU A 118 -0.93 -17.15 16.71
N ILE A 119 -0.65 -17.83 15.60
CA ILE A 119 0.03 -19.12 15.56
C ILE A 119 1.31 -18.98 14.76
N GLN A 120 2.45 -19.30 15.38
CA GLN A 120 3.74 -19.24 14.71
C GLN A 120 3.93 -20.45 13.81
N ILE A 121 4.36 -20.22 12.57
CA ILE A 121 4.78 -21.24 11.61
C ILE A 121 6.17 -20.94 11.05
N ASP A 122 6.77 -21.92 10.41
CA ASP A 122 8.02 -21.84 9.68
C ASP A 122 7.97 -22.71 8.41
N SER A 123 9.11 -22.86 7.73
CA SER A 123 9.22 -23.66 6.50
C SER A 123 8.99 -25.14 6.69
N ASP A 124 9.12 -25.66 7.91
CA ASP A 124 9.03 -27.09 8.22
C ASP A 124 7.65 -27.46 8.80
N SER A 125 6.78 -26.47 8.94
CA SER A 125 5.42 -26.62 9.43
C SER A 125 4.52 -27.27 8.36
N THR A 126 3.59 -28.11 8.82
CA THR A 126 2.49 -28.67 8.02
C THR A 126 1.18 -28.40 8.75
N LEU A 127 0.16 -27.91 8.05
CA LEU A 127 -1.15 -27.59 8.60
C LEU A 127 -2.25 -28.38 7.88
N GLU A 128 -3.31 -28.74 8.60
CA GLU A 128 -4.44 -29.52 8.07
C GLU A 128 -5.75 -28.74 8.24
N PHE A 129 -6.48 -28.55 7.14
CA PHE A 129 -7.72 -27.79 7.06
C PHE A 129 -8.76 -28.54 6.24
N GLY A 130 -9.48 -29.46 6.89
CA GLY A 130 -10.49 -30.28 6.23
C GLY A 130 -9.86 -31.23 5.21
N GLU A 131 -10.20 -31.06 3.93
CA GLU A 131 -9.59 -31.85 2.84
C GLU A 131 -8.35 -31.19 2.20
N MET A 132 -7.87 -30.09 2.78
CA MET A 132 -6.64 -29.42 2.34
C MET A 132 -5.52 -29.57 3.38
N SER A 133 -4.30 -29.84 2.92
CA SER A 133 -3.10 -29.72 3.74
C SER A 133 -2.15 -28.66 3.17
N LEU A 134 -1.44 -27.96 4.05
CA LEU A 134 -0.56 -26.85 3.71
C LEU A 134 0.86 -27.12 4.19
N ASP A 135 1.82 -26.98 3.28
CA ASP A 135 3.26 -26.97 3.55
C ASP A 135 3.87 -25.63 3.11
N PHE A 136 5.06 -25.32 3.63
CA PHE A 136 5.73 -24.03 3.37
C PHE A 136 7.14 -24.20 2.81
N PHE A 137 7.69 -23.15 2.21
CA PHE A 137 9.09 -23.10 1.78
C PHE A 137 9.65 -21.69 1.89
N LYS A 138 10.92 -21.54 2.24
CA LYS A 138 11.56 -20.22 2.39
C LYS A 138 11.80 -19.57 1.03
N THR A 139 11.52 -18.28 0.98
CA THR A 139 11.90 -17.38 -0.12
C THR A 139 12.74 -16.22 0.40
N ASN A 140 13.50 -15.57 -0.47
CA ASN A 140 14.13 -14.30 -0.13
C ASN A 140 13.25 -13.14 -0.57
N HIS A 141 13.20 -12.08 0.22
CA HIS A 141 12.57 -10.83 -0.19
C HIS A 141 13.29 -9.64 0.47
N SER A 142 12.70 -8.45 0.45
CA SER A 142 13.26 -7.28 1.16
C SER A 142 12.93 -7.22 2.64
N ILE A 143 12.28 -8.25 3.21
CA ILE A 143 12.09 -8.46 4.65
C ILE A 143 12.51 -9.92 4.98
N PRO A 144 13.02 -10.21 6.19
CA PRO A 144 13.26 -11.59 6.61
C PRO A 144 11.98 -12.43 6.73
N ASP A 145 12.16 -13.74 6.87
CA ASP A 145 11.09 -14.67 7.27
C ASP A 145 9.92 -14.79 6.27
N CYS A 146 10.23 -14.72 4.97
CA CYS A 146 9.28 -14.92 3.90
C CYS A 146 9.04 -16.39 3.60
N LEU A 147 7.77 -16.74 3.41
CA LEU A 147 7.32 -18.07 3.02
C LEU A 147 6.52 -18.04 1.72
N GLY A 148 6.77 -19.03 0.86
CA GLY A 148 5.79 -19.52 -0.08
C GLY A 148 4.92 -20.62 0.55
N VAL A 149 3.75 -20.84 -0.02
CA VAL A 149 2.71 -21.75 0.49
C VAL A 149 2.40 -22.80 -0.57
N THR A 150 2.40 -24.07 -0.18
CA THR A 150 1.98 -25.22 -0.99
C THR A 150 0.70 -25.76 -0.39
N MET A 151 -0.39 -25.77 -1.16
CA MET A 151 -1.71 -26.25 -0.75
C MET A 151 -2.03 -27.53 -1.51
N HIS A 152 -2.13 -28.64 -0.81
CA HIS A 152 -2.51 -29.93 -1.35
C HIS A 152 -4.02 -30.08 -1.26
N THR A 153 -4.65 -30.38 -2.40
CA THR A 153 -6.09 -30.61 -2.52
C THR A 153 -6.32 -31.90 -3.31
N PRO A 154 -7.53 -32.51 -3.24
CA PRO A 154 -7.84 -33.68 -4.05
C PRO A 154 -7.74 -33.47 -5.57
N GLU A 155 -7.91 -32.23 -6.05
CA GLU A 155 -7.75 -31.86 -7.47
C GLU A 155 -6.27 -31.73 -7.90
N GLY A 156 -5.38 -31.47 -6.93
CA GLY A 156 -3.95 -31.31 -7.12
C GLY A 156 -3.34 -30.20 -6.25
N THR A 157 -2.03 -29.98 -6.42
CA THR A 157 -1.24 -29.02 -5.64
C THR A 157 -1.31 -27.61 -6.21
N VAL A 158 -1.70 -26.63 -5.39
CA VAL A 158 -1.65 -25.19 -5.70
C VAL A 158 -0.47 -24.57 -4.95
N VAL A 159 0.35 -23.80 -5.63
CA VAL A 159 1.50 -23.10 -5.03
C VAL A 159 1.31 -21.61 -5.11
N HIS A 160 1.55 -20.91 -4.00
CA HIS A 160 1.63 -19.45 -3.92
C HIS A 160 3.06 -19.06 -3.55
N THR A 161 3.74 -18.29 -4.40
CA THR A 161 5.16 -17.96 -4.17
C THR A 161 5.40 -17.01 -2.99
N GLY A 162 4.37 -16.27 -2.60
CA GLY A 162 4.58 -15.01 -1.87
C GLY A 162 5.33 -14.02 -2.76
N ASP A 163 5.85 -12.98 -2.15
CA ASP A 163 6.81 -12.10 -2.81
C ASP A 163 8.22 -12.67 -2.64
N PHE A 164 9.00 -12.66 -3.72
CA PHE A 164 10.29 -13.31 -3.72
C PHE A 164 11.29 -12.71 -4.71
N LYS A 165 12.56 -12.95 -4.41
CA LYS A 165 13.69 -12.98 -5.33
C LYS A 165 14.55 -14.22 -5.01
N PHE A 166 15.54 -14.50 -5.85
CA PHE A 166 16.58 -15.48 -5.51
C PHE A 166 17.88 -14.74 -5.14
N ASP A 167 18.12 -14.62 -3.84
CA ASP A 167 19.40 -14.13 -3.33
C ASP A 167 20.25 -15.32 -2.89
N LEU A 168 21.28 -15.65 -3.67
CA LEU A 168 22.17 -16.79 -3.37
C LEU A 168 23.25 -16.45 -2.34
N THR A 169 23.38 -15.17 -1.99
CA THR A 169 24.28 -14.67 -0.95
C THR A 169 23.52 -13.71 -0.03
N PRO A 170 22.41 -14.15 0.60
CA PRO A 170 21.60 -13.30 1.44
C PRO A 170 22.42 -12.83 2.65
N MET A 171 22.13 -11.64 3.15
CA MET A 171 22.92 -11.05 4.25
C MET A 171 22.73 -11.77 5.60
N ASN A 172 21.55 -12.36 5.81
CA ASN A 172 21.11 -12.92 7.08
C ASN A 172 21.18 -14.47 7.14
N ASP A 173 21.94 -15.09 6.23
CA ASP A 173 22.06 -16.55 6.09
C ASP A 173 20.71 -17.29 5.90
N GLN A 174 19.63 -16.57 5.55
CA GLN A 174 18.34 -17.18 5.20
C GLN A 174 18.34 -17.46 3.69
N TYR A 175 18.79 -18.65 3.31
CA TYR A 175 18.80 -19.09 1.92
C TYR A 175 17.39 -19.51 1.44
N PRO A 176 17.08 -19.37 0.14
CA PRO A 176 15.83 -19.87 -0.41
C PRO A 176 15.86 -21.39 -0.50
N ASP A 177 14.71 -22.05 -0.26
CA ASP A 177 14.62 -23.51 -0.24
C ASP A 177 14.56 -24.13 -1.66
N ILE A 178 15.59 -23.90 -2.48
CA ILE A 178 15.63 -24.30 -3.90
C ILE A 178 15.38 -25.80 -4.08
N HIS A 179 15.95 -26.64 -3.22
CA HIS A 179 15.75 -28.09 -3.28
C HIS A 179 14.30 -28.49 -2.98
N LYS A 180 13.68 -27.89 -1.96
CA LYS A 180 12.26 -28.11 -1.64
C LYS A 180 11.34 -27.66 -2.78
N MET A 181 11.63 -26.51 -3.39
CA MET A 181 10.91 -26.03 -4.58
C MET A 181 11.00 -27.02 -5.75
N ALA A 182 12.18 -27.60 -6.00
CA ALA A 182 12.37 -28.62 -7.04
C ALA A 182 11.61 -29.94 -6.74
N GLU A 183 11.56 -30.34 -5.47
CA GLU A 183 10.78 -31.51 -5.02
C GLU A 183 9.27 -31.28 -5.21
N ILE A 184 8.76 -30.10 -4.83
CA ILE A 184 7.36 -29.70 -5.05
C ILE A 184 7.01 -29.79 -6.54
N GLY A 185 7.82 -29.20 -7.41
CA GLY A 185 7.59 -29.26 -8.85
C GLY A 185 7.69 -30.67 -9.44
N SER A 186 8.57 -31.51 -8.88
CA SER A 186 8.71 -32.92 -9.30
C SER A 186 7.51 -33.78 -8.87
N ALA A 187 6.87 -33.46 -7.74
CA ALA A 187 5.63 -34.10 -7.29
C ALA A 187 4.40 -33.67 -8.13
N GLY A 188 4.52 -32.55 -8.87
CA GLY A 188 3.52 -32.04 -9.78
C GLY A 188 2.72 -30.86 -9.19
N VAL A 189 2.73 -29.74 -9.91
CA VAL A 189 1.99 -28.52 -9.54
C VAL A 189 0.83 -28.31 -10.51
N LEU A 190 -0.39 -28.29 -9.98
CA LEU A 190 -1.60 -28.03 -10.75
C LEU A 190 -1.70 -26.56 -11.14
N ALA A 191 -1.53 -25.65 -10.17
CA ALA A 191 -1.60 -24.22 -10.39
C ALA A 191 -0.51 -23.48 -9.61
N LEU A 192 0.15 -22.51 -10.26
CA LEU A 192 1.11 -21.62 -9.61
C LEU A 192 0.58 -20.18 -9.64
N LEU A 193 0.47 -19.57 -8.45
CA LEU A 193 0.29 -18.15 -8.26
C LEU A 193 1.66 -17.53 -7.97
N SER A 194 2.15 -16.70 -8.88
CA SER A 194 3.49 -16.10 -8.76
C SER A 194 3.46 -14.57 -8.86
N GLU A 195 4.23 -13.92 -8.01
CA GLU A 195 4.41 -12.46 -8.04
C GLU A 195 4.98 -11.97 -9.37
N SER A 196 4.58 -10.79 -9.83
CA SER A 196 4.87 -10.31 -11.19
C SER A 196 5.55 -8.94 -11.22
N THR A 197 5.83 -8.35 -10.07
CA THR A 197 6.21 -6.94 -9.87
C THR A 197 7.28 -6.45 -10.83
N ASN A 198 8.31 -7.28 -11.05
CA ASN A 198 9.47 -6.96 -11.87
C ASN A 198 9.56 -7.80 -13.15
N ALA A 199 8.44 -8.35 -13.65
CA ALA A 199 8.41 -9.13 -14.89
C ALA A 199 8.91 -8.37 -16.15
N GLU A 200 8.92 -7.04 -16.10
CA GLU A 200 9.47 -6.18 -17.15
C GLU A 200 10.99 -5.94 -17.05
N ARG A 201 11.63 -6.37 -15.94
CA ARG A 201 13.05 -6.16 -15.70
C ARG A 201 13.86 -7.36 -16.17
N PRO A 202 14.70 -7.22 -17.21
CA PRO A 202 15.51 -8.32 -17.70
C PRO A 202 16.64 -8.69 -16.72
N GLY A 203 17.18 -9.90 -16.88
CA GLY A 203 18.32 -10.37 -16.09
C GLY A 203 17.92 -10.87 -14.69
N SER A 204 18.83 -10.71 -13.74
CA SER A 204 18.69 -11.16 -12.35
C SER A 204 18.82 -9.98 -11.39
N SER A 205 18.08 -10.03 -10.30
CA SER A 205 18.17 -9.06 -9.21
C SER A 205 19.54 -9.16 -8.52
N PRO A 206 20.19 -8.03 -8.16
CA PRO A 206 21.43 -8.09 -7.40
C PRO A 206 21.19 -8.50 -5.94
N SER A 207 22.19 -9.16 -5.35
CA SER A 207 22.16 -9.57 -3.95
C SER A 207 22.17 -8.37 -3.00
N GLU A 208 21.48 -8.49 -1.86
CA GLU A 208 21.57 -7.49 -0.78
C GLU A 208 22.99 -7.35 -0.21
N HIS A 209 23.83 -8.39 -0.31
CA HIS A 209 25.22 -8.32 0.15
C HIS A 209 26.00 -7.17 -0.50
N LEU A 210 25.75 -6.90 -1.80
CA LEU A 210 26.40 -5.81 -2.53
C LEU A 210 26.02 -4.43 -1.98
N VAL A 211 24.81 -4.27 -1.43
CA VAL A 211 24.38 -2.97 -0.89
C VAL A 211 25.16 -2.63 0.37
N GLY A 212 25.43 -3.63 1.22
CA GLY A 212 26.18 -3.46 2.45
C GLY A 212 27.57 -2.86 2.25
N SER A 213 28.30 -3.28 1.21
CA SER A 213 29.63 -2.75 0.92
C SER A 213 29.61 -1.28 0.50
N HIS A 214 28.60 -0.86 -0.28
CA HIS A 214 28.45 0.55 -0.67
C HIS A 214 28.06 1.43 0.52
N ILE A 215 27.17 0.95 1.39
CA ILE A 215 26.82 1.66 2.63
C ILE A 215 28.05 1.86 3.51
N GLU A 216 28.84 0.80 3.71
CA GLU A 216 30.07 0.87 4.50
C GLU A 216 31.06 1.89 3.92
N GLU A 217 31.27 1.88 2.60
CA GLU A 217 32.12 2.86 1.92
C GLU A 217 31.65 4.30 2.14
N ALA A 218 30.34 4.56 1.98
CA ALA A 218 29.78 5.89 2.22
C ALA A 218 29.99 6.35 3.67
N PHE A 219 29.83 5.44 4.64
CA PHE A 219 30.07 5.74 6.06
C PHE A 219 31.54 6.06 6.34
N MET A 220 32.48 5.35 5.72
CA MET A 220 33.92 5.59 5.87
C MET A 220 34.36 6.93 5.26
N GLN A 221 33.76 7.33 4.14
CA GLN A 221 34.09 8.59 3.46
C GLN A 221 33.47 9.82 4.14
N ALA A 222 32.33 9.66 4.82
CA ALA A 222 31.61 10.76 5.46
C ALA A 222 32.42 11.44 6.57
N LYS A 223 32.48 12.77 6.53
CA LYS A 223 33.24 13.62 7.48
C LYS A 223 32.36 14.29 8.55
N GLN A 224 31.05 14.17 8.43
CA GLN A 224 30.03 14.74 9.31
C GLN A 224 29.01 13.64 9.65
N LYS A 225 27.76 14.00 9.99
CA LYS A 225 26.70 13.00 10.25
C LYS A 225 26.39 12.21 8.98
N VAL A 226 25.99 10.96 9.15
CA VAL A 226 25.38 10.17 8.08
C VAL A 226 23.90 9.98 8.38
N ILE A 227 23.04 10.40 7.46
CA ILE A 227 21.59 10.24 7.56
C ILE A 227 21.17 9.29 6.46
N LEU A 228 20.67 8.11 6.81
CA LEU A 228 20.21 7.12 5.86
C LEU A 228 18.70 6.92 5.99
N SER A 229 18.00 7.07 4.87
CA SER A 229 16.57 6.82 4.76
C SER A 229 16.31 5.55 3.96
N THR A 230 15.50 4.66 4.51
CA THR A 230 15.12 3.37 3.91
C THR A 230 13.75 2.93 4.42
N PHE A 231 13.18 1.90 3.81
CA PHE A 231 11.99 1.23 4.34
C PHE A 231 12.31 0.58 5.69
N ALA A 232 11.49 0.86 6.70
CA ALA A 232 11.65 0.31 8.05
C ALA A 232 11.57 -1.23 8.06
N SER A 233 10.76 -1.81 7.18
CA SER A 233 10.60 -3.25 7.02
C SER A 233 11.84 -3.97 6.49
N ASN A 234 12.80 -3.27 5.88
CA ASN A 234 14.02 -3.90 5.38
C ASN A 234 15.05 -4.09 6.50
N VAL A 235 14.78 -5.06 7.38
CA VAL A 235 15.61 -5.38 8.56
C VAL A 235 17.04 -5.74 8.16
N ASN A 236 17.24 -6.43 7.02
CA ASN A 236 18.58 -6.75 6.50
C ASN A 236 19.37 -5.47 6.19
N ARG A 237 18.73 -4.48 5.56
CA ARG A 237 19.33 -3.16 5.33
C ARG A 237 19.63 -2.44 6.63
N VAL A 238 18.73 -2.52 7.61
CA VAL A 238 18.98 -1.93 8.95
C VAL A 238 20.22 -2.56 9.59
N GLN A 239 20.38 -3.88 9.53
CA GLN A 239 21.57 -4.56 10.05
C GLN A 239 22.85 -4.07 9.36
N GLN A 240 22.83 -3.88 8.04
CA GLN A 240 23.96 -3.32 7.31
C GLN A 240 24.33 -1.91 7.78
N VAL A 241 23.34 -1.08 8.10
CA VAL A 241 23.55 0.26 8.67
C VAL A 241 24.14 0.18 10.08
N VAL A 242 23.65 -0.73 10.92
CA VAL A 242 24.22 -0.99 12.25
C VAL A 242 25.68 -1.41 12.12
N ASN A 243 25.99 -2.34 11.22
CA ASN A 243 27.36 -2.82 10.99
C ASN A 243 28.28 -1.68 10.51
N ALA A 244 27.84 -0.86 9.56
CA ALA A 244 28.60 0.28 9.05
C ALA A 244 28.84 1.35 10.13
N ALA A 245 27.81 1.65 10.93
CA ALA A 245 27.92 2.57 12.05
C ALA A 245 28.89 2.04 13.12
N GLN A 246 28.90 0.73 13.39
CA GLN A 246 29.81 0.12 14.37
C GLN A 246 31.26 0.22 13.88
N LYS A 247 31.52 -0.16 12.62
CA LYS A 247 32.85 -0.09 11.99
C LYS A 247 33.42 1.32 11.95
N THR A 248 32.56 2.33 11.77
CA THR A 248 32.96 3.74 11.75
C THR A 248 32.85 4.42 13.12
N ASN A 249 32.56 3.65 14.17
CA ASN A 249 32.45 4.10 15.55
C ASN A 249 31.50 5.30 15.70
N ARG A 250 30.28 5.12 15.17
CA ARG A 250 29.15 6.04 15.23
C ARG A 250 28.07 5.49 16.14
N LYS A 251 27.44 6.37 16.92
CA LYS A 251 26.14 6.12 17.58
C LYS A 251 25.02 6.19 16.55
N LEU A 252 23.94 5.44 16.78
CA LEU A 252 22.81 5.35 15.87
C LEU A 252 21.54 5.92 16.48
N ALA A 253 20.97 6.95 15.86
CA ALA A 253 19.66 7.49 16.22
C ALA A 253 18.59 6.98 15.26
N LEU A 254 17.44 6.54 15.78
CA LEU A 254 16.30 6.09 14.99
C LEU A 254 15.23 7.18 14.93
N LEU A 255 14.85 7.62 13.72
CA LEU A 255 13.84 8.66 13.54
C LEU A 255 12.62 8.13 12.77
N GLY A 256 11.45 8.27 13.39
CA GLY A 256 10.16 7.84 12.83
C GLY A 256 9.60 6.64 13.57
N ARG A 257 8.30 6.69 13.90
CA ARG A 257 7.62 5.68 14.72
C ARG A 257 7.74 4.27 14.13
N SER A 258 7.52 4.12 12.82
CA SER A 258 7.64 2.83 12.13
C SER A 258 9.05 2.26 12.25
N MET A 259 10.10 3.08 12.03
CA MET A 259 11.49 2.64 12.18
C MET A 259 11.79 2.17 13.61
N VAL A 260 11.39 2.94 14.63
CA VAL A 260 11.60 2.57 16.04
C VAL A 260 10.87 1.26 16.39
N ASN A 261 9.61 1.13 15.98
CA ASN A 261 8.79 -0.04 16.30
C ASN A 261 9.32 -1.31 15.63
N VAL A 262 9.62 -1.26 14.33
CA VAL A 262 10.14 -2.42 13.58
C VAL A 262 11.51 -2.84 14.11
N VAL A 263 12.40 -1.88 14.37
CA VAL A 263 13.73 -2.18 14.94
C VAL A 263 13.60 -2.84 16.31
N SER A 264 12.69 -2.35 17.16
CA SER A 264 12.46 -2.93 18.48
C SER A 264 11.98 -4.38 18.39
N VAL A 265 11.01 -4.66 17.51
CA VAL A 265 10.53 -6.02 17.24
C VAL A 265 11.64 -6.91 16.67
N ALA A 266 12.42 -6.40 15.72
CA ALA A 266 13.51 -7.15 15.11
C ALA A 266 14.59 -7.53 16.14
N ILE A 267 14.93 -6.63 17.08
CA ILE A 267 15.85 -6.93 18.19
C ILE A 267 15.25 -7.99 19.11
N GLU A 268 14.01 -7.78 19.59
CA GLU A 268 13.32 -8.70 20.52
C GLU A 268 13.18 -10.11 19.93
N ARG A 269 12.93 -10.20 18.62
CA ARG A 269 12.73 -11.47 17.92
C ARG A 269 14.03 -12.08 17.37
N GLY A 270 15.17 -11.40 17.51
CA GLY A 270 16.49 -11.92 17.14
C GLY A 270 16.87 -11.79 15.66
N TYR A 271 16.22 -10.88 14.92
CA TYR A 271 16.51 -10.56 13.52
C TYR A 271 17.46 -9.38 13.34
N LEU A 272 17.72 -8.63 14.41
CA LEU A 272 18.62 -7.49 14.41
C LEU A 272 19.52 -7.54 15.65
N GLU A 273 20.83 -7.54 15.43
CA GLU A 273 21.83 -7.46 16.48
C GLU A 273 22.39 -6.04 16.53
N VAL A 274 22.19 -5.36 17.66
CA VAL A 274 22.68 -4.01 17.89
C VAL A 274 23.56 -3.98 19.14
N PRO A 275 24.83 -3.54 19.05
CA PRO A 275 25.71 -3.44 20.20
C PRO A 275 25.16 -2.56 21.32
N ASP A 276 25.40 -2.97 22.56
CA ASP A 276 24.97 -2.23 23.75
C ASP A 276 25.45 -0.77 23.75
N GLY A 277 24.54 0.14 24.07
CA GLY A 277 24.80 1.57 24.12
C GLY A 277 25.06 2.21 22.76
N MET A 278 24.89 1.51 21.64
CA MET A 278 25.02 2.09 20.30
C MET A 278 23.83 2.99 19.94
N LEU A 279 22.63 2.58 20.32
CA LEU A 279 21.41 3.35 20.10
C LEU A 279 21.37 4.56 21.04
N ILE A 280 21.05 5.71 20.48
CA ILE A 280 20.85 6.98 21.21
C ILE A 280 19.49 7.57 20.86
N GLN A 281 18.94 8.39 21.75
CA GLN A 281 17.70 9.12 21.50
C GLN A 281 17.95 10.30 20.56
N ALA A 282 16.90 10.71 19.83
CA ALA A 282 16.99 11.81 18.87
C ALA A 282 17.53 13.11 19.50
N HIS A 283 17.06 13.46 20.70
CA HIS A 283 17.48 14.66 21.42
C HIS A 283 18.92 14.61 21.94
N GLU A 284 19.57 13.44 21.91
CA GLU A 284 20.97 13.27 22.32
C GLU A 284 21.94 13.48 21.16
N VAL A 285 21.45 13.57 19.91
CA VAL A 285 22.29 13.69 18.70
C VAL A 285 23.27 14.85 18.80
N ASP A 286 22.81 16.02 19.26
CA ASP A 286 23.64 17.23 19.38
C ASP A 286 24.67 17.17 20.53
N ASN A 287 24.61 16.14 21.40
CA ASN A 287 25.60 15.91 22.45
C ASN A 287 26.88 15.21 21.93
N TYR A 288 26.87 14.74 20.69
CA TYR A 288 27.99 14.03 20.07
C TYR A 288 28.61 14.86 18.94
N ALA A 289 29.90 14.63 18.68
CA ALA A 289 30.54 15.19 17.50
C ALA A 289 29.85 14.65 16.22
N PRO A 290 29.61 15.47 15.19
CA PRO A 290 28.86 15.07 14.00
C PRO A 290 29.38 13.78 13.32
N GLU A 291 30.69 13.61 13.22
CA GLU A 291 31.35 12.43 12.65
C GLU A 291 31.15 11.15 13.47
N ARG A 292 30.62 11.27 14.69
CA ARG A 292 30.27 10.16 15.58
C ARG A 292 28.80 9.78 15.54
N VAL A 293 28.00 10.37 14.66
CA VAL A 293 26.55 10.12 14.60
C VAL A 293 26.16 9.56 13.24
N ALA A 294 25.33 8.51 13.29
CA ALA A 294 24.53 8.02 12.19
C ALA A 294 23.04 8.13 12.58
N VAL A 295 22.20 8.40 11.59
CA VAL A 295 20.76 8.55 11.76
C VAL A 295 20.08 7.65 10.75
N LEU A 296 19.22 6.76 11.23
CA LEU A 296 18.39 5.89 10.40
C LEU A 296 16.95 6.38 10.50
N CYS A 297 16.35 6.75 9.37
CA CYS A 297 15.06 7.41 9.37
C CYS A 297 14.08 6.91 8.31
N THR A 298 12.80 7.20 8.52
CA THR A 298 11.74 7.03 7.51
C THR A 298 11.69 8.20 6.54
N GLY A 299 10.89 8.08 5.48
CA GLY A 299 10.64 9.17 4.52
C GLY A 299 11.38 9.01 3.21
N SER A 300 11.67 7.77 2.82
CA SER A 300 12.44 7.48 1.61
C SER A 300 11.59 7.61 0.34
N GLN A 301 10.27 7.78 0.49
CA GLN A 301 9.29 7.92 -0.58
C GLN A 301 8.65 9.31 -0.65
N GLY A 302 9.19 10.31 0.06
CA GLY A 302 8.66 11.67 -0.04
C GLY A 302 7.49 11.99 0.90
N GLU A 303 7.15 11.07 1.81
CA GLU A 303 5.94 11.18 2.64
C GLU A 303 6.01 12.46 3.51
N PRO A 304 5.05 13.39 3.42
CA PRO A 304 5.20 14.74 3.99
C PRO A 304 5.52 14.79 5.49
N PHE A 305 4.99 13.86 6.27
CA PHE A 305 5.15 13.82 7.73
C PHE A 305 6.27 12.89 8.21
N ALA A 306 6.95 12.20 7.29
CA ALA A 306 8.05 11.31 7.63
C ALA A 306 9.31 12.08 8.07
N ALA A 307 10.23 11.37 8.71
CA ALA A 307 11.38 11.98 9.35
C ALA A 307 12.28 12.72 8.36
N LEU A 308 12.64 12.12 7.21
CA LEU A 308 13.49 12.75 6.21
C LEU A 308 12.85 14.02 5.61
N SER A 309 11.56 13.99 5.29
CA SER A 309 10.82 15.14 4.75
C SER A 309 10.87 16.33 5.70
N ARG A 310 10.65 16.08 6.99
CA ARG A 310 10.73 17.09 8.04
C ARG A 310 12.14 17.61 8.27
N LEU A 311 13.15 16.73 8.20
CA LEU A 311 14.56 17.13 8.27
C LEU A 311 14.94 18.03 7.08
N SER A 312 14.52 17.68 5.86
CA SER A 312 14.82 18.45 4.65
C SER A 312 14.19 19.85 4.67
N SER A 313 13.05 20.00 5.34
CA SER A 313 12.34 21.28 5.48
C SER A 313 12.70 22.05 6.76
N SER A 314 13.73 21.60 7.49
CA SER A 314 14.15 22.17 8.79
C SER A 314 13.02 22.23 9.83
N ASN A 315 12.05 21.33 9.73
CA ASN A 315 10.88 21.23 10.60
C ASN A 315 10.90 19.95 11.46
N TYR A 316 12.10 19.62 11.96
CA TYR A 316 12.31 18.54 12.91
C TYR A 316 12.91 19.12 14.20
N ARG A 317 12.26 18.86 15.33
CA ARG A 317 12.54 19.58 16.59
C ARG A 317 13.91 19.24 17.17
N ASP A 318 14.27 17.97 17.11
CA ASP A 318 15.39 17.42 17.91
C ASP A 318 16.68 17.28 17.09
N MET A 319 16.68 17.67 15.81
CA MET A 319 17.82 17.52 14.91
C MET A 319 17.67 18.42 13.68
N SER A 320 18.80 18.92 13.16
CA SER A 320 18.89 19.61 11.88
C SER A 320 19.93 18.98 10.94
N ILE A 321 19.76 19.19 9.64
CA ILE A 321 20.78 18.88 8.63
C ILE A 321 21.75 20.06 8.56
N LEU A 322 23.04 19.76 8.66
CA LEU A 322 24.12 20.74 8.60
C LEU A 322 24.89 20.63 7.28
N PRO A 323 25.53 21.72 6.81
CA PRO A 323 26.40 21.67 5.65
C PRO A 323 27.50 20.60 5.80
N GLY A 324 27.64 19.76 4.77
CA GLY A 324 28.62 18.67 4.75
C GLY A 324 28.13 17.33 5.33
N ASP A 325 26.95 17.28 5.96
CA ASP A 325 26.29 16.01 6.31
C ASP A 325 26.09 15.15 5.05
N THR A 326 26.19 13.83 5.20
CA THR A 326 25.95 12.88 4.10
C THR A 326 24.56 12.27 4.26
N VAL A 327 23.71 12.43 3.25
CA VAL A 327 22.34 11.91 3.25
C VAL A 327 22.19 10.85 2.17
N ILE A 328 21.75 9.65 2.55
CA ILE A 328 21.66 8.49 1.69
C ILE A 328 20.19 8.09 1.57
N LEU A 329 19.65 8.10 0.36
CA LEU A 329 18.33 7.54 0.06
C LEU A 329 18.53 6.11 -0.45
N ALA A 330 18.42 5.13 0.46
CA ALA A 330 18.65 3.72 0.18
C ALA A 330 17.41 3.00 -0.39
N SER A 331 16.61 3.72 -1.18
CA SER A 331 15.41 3.23 -1.86
C SER A 331 15.26 3.83 -3.24
N THR A 332 14.58 3.11 -4.13
CA THR A 332 14.09 3.69 -5.39
C THR A 332 12.69 4.28 -5.17
N PRO A 333 12.35 5.47 -5.73
CA PRO A 333 11.00 5.99 -5.68
C PRO A 333 10.01 4.99 -6.30
N ILE A 334 8.90 4.77 -5.59
CA ILE A 334 7.75 4.04 -6.10
C ILE A 334 7.07 4.95 -7.16
N PRO A 335 6.58 4.40 -8.29
CA PRO A 335 5.86 5.18 -9.28
C PRO A 335 4.76 6.04 -8.66
N GLY A 336 4.79 7.35 -8.94
CA GLY A 336 3.91 8.36 -8.35
C GLY A 336 4.60 9.26 -7.32
N ASN A 337 5.63 8.76 -6.64
CA ASN A 337 6.31 9.48 -5.55
C ASN A 337 7.54 10.28 -6.02
N GLU A 338 7.89 10.25 -7.30
CA GLU A 338 9.13 10.83 -7.83
C GLU A 338 9.22 12.34 -7.56
N ARG A 339 8.09 13.05 -7.64
CA ARG A 339 8.03 14.50 -7.38
C ARG A 339 8.35 14.85 -5.94
N ASP A 340 7.80 14.10 -4.99
CA ASP A 340 8.00 14.37 -3.56
C ASP A 340 9.42 14.01 -3.13
N VAL A 341 9.98 12.90 -3.62
CA VAL A 341 11.39 12.55 -3.39
C VAL A 341 12.32 13.61 -3.99
N SER A 342 12.04 14.09 -5.20
CA SER A 342 12.85 15.15 -5.84
C SER A 342 12.87 16.43 -5.01
N ARG A 343 11.72 16.82 -4.43
CA ARG A 343 11.62 18.00 -3.56
C ARG A 343 12.47 17.87 -2.30
N ILE A 344 12.50 16.69 -1.69
CA ILE A 344 13.37 16.41 -0.54
C ILE A 344 14.84 16.57 -0.94
N ILE A 345 15.24 15.99 -2.06
CA ILE A 345 16.62 16.06 -2.57
C ILE A 345 17.04 17.53 -2.81
N ASP A 346 16.18 18.32 -3.46
CA ASP A 346 16.44 19.74 -3.71
C ASP A 346 16.64 20.51 -2.42
N ASN A 347 15.80 20.29 -1.41
CA ASN A 347 15.92 20.92 -0.10
C ASN A 347 17.23 20.52 0.59
N LEU A 348 17.61 19.24 0.55
CA LEU A 348 18.86 18.75 1.15
C LEU A 348 20.09 19.40 0.48
N PHE A 349 20.06 19.58 -0.84
CA PHE A 349 21.11 20.32 -1.54
C PHE A 349 21.17 21.80 -1.13
N GLN A 350 20.02 22.46 -0.96
CA GLN A 350 19.96 23.84 -0.48
C GLN A 350 20.55 23.99 0.94
N LEU A 351 20.42 22.95 1.78
CA LEU A 351 21.03 22.90 3.11
C LEU A 351 22.54 22.58 3.09
N GLY A 352 23.12 22.35 1.92
CA GLY A 352 24.54 22.05 1.75
C GLY A 352 24.92 20.60 2.10
N ALA A 353 23.96 19.69 2.13
CA ALA A 353 24.24 18.27 2.35
C ALA A 353 24.84 17.60 1.10
N LYS A 354 25.60 16.53 1.32
CA LYS A 354 26.04 15.60 0.28
C LYS A 354 24.98 14.51 0.12
N VAL A 355 24.25 14.50 -0.99
CA VAL A 355 23.13 13.57 -1.18
C VAL A 355 23.54 12.42 -2.11
N ILE A 356 23.38 11.18 -1.64
CA ILE A 356 23.51 9.96 -2.43
C ILE A 356 22.10 9.46 -2.74
N TYR A 357 21.70 9.55 -4.00
CA TYR A 357 20.36 9.20 -4.48
C TYR A 357 20.41 8.72 -5.94
N GLY A 358 19.35 8.04 -6.37
CA GLY A 358 19.23 7.49 -7.72
C GLY A 358 18.84 6.02 -7.69
N SER A 359 18.71 5.41 -8.88
CA SER A 359 18.42 3.98 -8.96
C SER A 359 19.52 3.15 -8.30
N GLY A 360 19.15 1.95 -7.84
CA GLY A 360 20.09 0.97 -7.32
C GLY A 360 21.26 0.67 -8.28
N THR A 361 20.98 0.66 -9.58
CA THR A 361 21.99 0.46 -10.64
C THR A 361 23.02 1.59 -10.74
N VAL A 362 22.68 2.81 -10.30
CA VAL A 362 23.57 3.97 -10.35
C VAL A 362 24.35 4.11 -9.04
N THR A 363 23.68 3.88 -7.91
CA THR A 363 24.25 4.18 -6.58
C THR A 363 24.81 2.95 -5.86
N GLY A 364 24.34 1.75 -6.20
CA GLY A 364 24.57 0.54 -5.41
C GLY A 364 23.84 0.51 -4.06
N MET A 365 23.05 1.55 -3.72
CA MET A 365 22.45 1.73 -2.38
C MET A 365 21.10 1.02 -2.18
N HIS A 366 20.59 0.36 -3.22
CA HIS A 366 19.30 -0.31 -3.17
C HIS A 366 19.26 -1.46 -4.18
N VAL A 367 18.66 -2.57 -3.78
CA VAL A 367 18.21 -3.63 -4.68
C VAL A 367 16.73 -3.88 -4.43
N SER A 368 16.02 -4.35 -5.45
CA SER A 368 14.61 -4.69 -5.30
C SER A 368 14.46 -5.96 -4.44
N GLY A 369 13.34 -6.05 -3.73
CA GLY A 369 12.92 -7.30 -3.10
C GLY A 369 12.36 -8.33 -4.08
N HIS A 370 11.95 -7.92 -5.28
CA HIS A 370 11.18 -8.75 -6.22
C HIS A 370 12.04 -9.28 -7.38
N ALA A 371 11.77 -10.51 -7.79
CA ALA A 371 12.44 -11.28 -8.82
C ALA A 371 12.42 -10.62 -10.21
N TYR A 372 13.55 -10.64 -10.90
CA TYR A 372 13.65 -10.22 -12.31
C TYR A 372 13.35 -11.41 -13.24
N GLN A 373 13.33 -11.18 -14.54
CA GLN A 373 12.91 -12.19 -15.53
C GLN A 373 13.59 -13.56 -15.38
N GLU A 374 14.89 -13.63 -15.11
CA GLU A 374 15.59 -14.92 -14.98
C GLU A 374 15.17 -15.68 -13.70
N GLU A 375 14.89 -14.95 -12.62
CA GLU A 375 14.44 -15.52 -11.35
C GLU A 375 12.99 -15.99 -11.42
N LEU A 376 12.12 -15.22 -12.10
CA LEU A 376 10.75 -15.63 -12.40
C LEU A 376 10.73 -16.90 -13.25
N LYS A 377 11.56 -16.96 -14.31
CA LYS A 377 11.73 -18.15 -15.15
C LYS A 377 12.28 -19.33 -14.35
N LEU A 378 13.20 -19.09 -13.41
CA LEU A 378 13.72 -20.14 -12.53
C LEU A 378 12.60 -20.73 -11.66
N MET A 379 11.79 -19.89 -11.01
CA MET A 379 10.63 -20.35 -10.22
C MET A 379 9.66 -21.18 -11.07
N LEU A 380 9.29 -20.69 -12.25
CA LEU A 380 8.44 -21.41 -13.19
C LEU A 380 9.04 -22.76 -13.62
N THR A 381 10.37 -22.81 -13.83
CA THR A 381 11.09 -24.03 -14.23
C THR A 381 11.20 -25.05 -13.09
N LEU A 382 11.33 -24.57 -11.85
CA LEU A 382 11.32 -25.43 -10.66
C LEU A 382 9.93 -26.03 -10.45
N MET A 383 8.89 -25.20 -10.52
CA MET A 383 7.51 -25.60 -10.20
C MET A 383 6.81 -26.39 -11.32
N LYS A 384 7.15 -26.15 -12.60
CA LYS A 384 6.53 -26.77 -13.78
C LYS A 384 4.99 -26.85 -13.72
N PRO A 385 4.30 -25.71 -13.51
CA PRO A 385 2.87 -25.74 -13.26
C PRO A 385 2.07 -26.10 -14.52
N LYS A 386 0.97 -26.84 -14.36
CA LYS A 386 0.00 -27.06 -15.44
C LYS A 386 -0.71 -25.75 -15.81
N TYR A 387 -1.19 -25.02 -14.80
CA TYR A 387 -1.85 -23.72 -14.93
C TYR A 387 -1.07 -22.62 -14.23
N PHE A 388 -1.07 -21.43 -14.82
CA PHE A 388 -0.35 -20.28 -14.28
C PHE A 388 -1.27 -19.09 -14.03
N ILE A 389 -1.15 -18.46 -12.87
CA ILE A 389 -1.92 -17.28 -12.48
C ILE A 389 -0.91 -16.22 -12.03
N PRO A 390 -0.52 -15.27 -12.90
CA PRO A 390 0.31 -14.15 -12.46
C PRO A 390 -0.48 -13.28 -11.47
N ILE A 391 0.14 -12.96 -10.35
CA ILE A 391 -0.40 -12.12 -9.28
C ILE A 391 0.61 -11.01 -8.94
N HIS A 392 0.26 -10.12 -8.00
CA HIS A 392 1.11 -9.04 -7.50
C HIS A 392 1.70 -8.18 -8.62
N GLY A 393 0.86 -7.37 -9.26
CA GLY A 393 1.29 -6.50 -10.35
C GLY A 393 0.16 -5.86 -11.15
N GLU A 394 0.51 -4.79 -11.84
CA GLU A 394 -0.35 -4.14 -12.84
C GLU A 394 -0.50 -4.99 -14.10
N TYR A 395 -1.54 -4.75 -14.90
CA TYR A 395 -1.83 -5.56 -16.10
C TYR A 395 -0.62 -5.82 -17.01
N ARG A 396 0.20 -4.79 -17.25
CA ARG A 396 1.45 -4.92 -18.05
C ARG A 396 2.41 -5.95 -17.47
N MET A 397 2.55 -5.98 -16.14
CA MET A 397 3.44 -6.88 -15.41
C MET A 397 2.91 -8.31 -15.51
N LEU A 398 1.61 -8.50 -15.25
CA LEU A 398 0.95 -9.80 -15.34
C LEU A 398 1.05 -10.38 -16.76
N HIS A 399 0.87 -9.52 -17.76
CA HIS A 399 0.98 -9.90 -19.16
C HIS A 399 2.41 -10.32 -19.53
N GLN A 400 3.42 -9.57 -19.08
CA GLN A 400 4.81 -9.97 -19.32
C GLN A 400 5.17 -11.26 -18.61
N HIS A 401 4.70 -11.46 -17.37
CA HIS A 401 4.95 -12.69 -16.63
C HIS A 401 4.31 -13.91 -17.32
N ARG A 402 3.12 -13.76 -17.91
CA ARG A 402 2.54 -14.77 -18.78
C ARG A 402 3.47 -15.16 -19.93
N LEU A 403 4.09 -14.19 -20.60
CA LEU A 403 5.01 -14.48 -21.71
C LEU A 403 6.26 -15.24 -21.23
N LEU A 404 6.76 -14.93 -20.03
CA LEU A 404 7.86 -15.69 -19.41
C LEU A 404 7.45 -17.13 -19.11
N ALA A 405 6.24 -17.35 -18.58
CA ALA A 405 5.69 -18.67 -18.34
C ALA A 405 5.57 -19.51 -19.62
N GLU A 406 5.02 -18.93 -20.69
CA GLU A 406 4.94 -19.58 -22.01
C GLU A 406 6.34 -19.90 -22.57
N ALA A 407 7.33 -19.03 -22.33
CA ALA A 407 8.70 -19.22 -22.82
C ALA A 407 9.44 -20.39 -22.14
N VAL A 408 9.08 -20.75 -20.90
CA VAL A 408 9.70 -21.87 -20.15
C VAL A 408 8.85 -23.13 -20.13
N GLY A 409 7.75 -23.17 -20.89
CA GLY A 409 7.02 -24.40 -21.19
C GLY A 409 5.63 -24.52 -20.58
N VAL A 410 5.08 -23.47 -19.96
CA VAL A 410 3.64 -23.45 -19.63
C VAL A 410 2.85 -23.38 -20.94
N GLU A 411 1.86 -24.26 -21.10
CA GLU A 411 1.11 -24.37 -22.35
C GLU A 411 0.31 -23.09 -22.65
N LYS A 412 0.29 -22.67 -23.92
CA LYS A 412 -0.50 -21.52 -24.36
C LYS A 412 -1.98 -21.78 -24.10
N GLY A 413 -2.61 -20.89 -23.35
CA GLY A 413 -4.02 -21.02 -22.94
C GLY A 413 -4.19 -21.51 -21.50
N ASN A 414 -3.12 -22.01 -20.86
CA ASN A 414 -3.15 -22.42 -19.45
C ASN A 414 -2.76 -21.28 -18.48
N THR A 415 -2.63 -20.05 -18.96
CA THR A 415 -2.36 -18.88 -18.13
C THR A 415 -3.61 -18.02 -17.98
N PHE A 416 -4.01 -17.75 -16.74
CA PHE A 416 -5.18 -16.94 -16.40
C PHE A 416 -4.75 -15.60 -15.80
N ILE A 417 -4.85 -14.52 -16.59
CA ILE A 417 -4.72 -13.15 -16.08
C ILE A 417 -6.11 -12.75 -15.54
N ILE A 418 -6.26 -12.78 -14.23
CA ILE A 418 -7.53 -12.49 -13.55
C ILE A 418 -7.66 -11.01 -13.20
N ASN A 419 -8.87 -10.57 -12.84
CA ASN A 419 -9.11 -9.34 -12.09
C ASN A 419 -9.48 -9.67 -10.65
N ASN A 420 -9.41 -8.70 -9.74
CA ASN A 420 -9.99 -8.84 -8.41
C ASN A 420 -11.47 -9.23 -8.52
N GLY A 421 -11.85 -10.31 -7.86
CA GLY A 421 -13.19 -10.92 -7.88
C GLY A 421 -13.41 -11.96 -8.98
N ASP A 422 -12.53 -12.09 -9.97
CA ASP A 422 -12.61 -13.21 -10.91
C ASP A 422 -12.19 -14.52 -10.23
N VAL A 423 -12.86 -15.63 -10.57
CA VAL A 423 -12.57 -16.95 -9.99
C VAL A 423 -12.15 -17.94 -11.06
N VAL A 424 -11.06 -18.66 -10.80
CA VAL A 424 -10.61 -19.81 -11.57
C VAL A 424 -11.08 -21.06 -10.83
N ASP A 425 -12.10 -21.72 -11.37
CA ASP A 425 -12.60 -22.99 -10.87
C ASP A 425 -11.86 -24.14 -11.59
N ILE A 426 -11.49 -25.18 -10.86
CA ILE A 426 -10.83 -26.37 -11.37
C ILE A 426 -11.64 -27.59 -10.93
N GLU A 427 -12.12 -28.34 -11.92
CA GLU A 427 -12.88 -29.57 -11.72
C GLU A 427 -12.32 -30.65 -12.64
N ASN A 428 -12.09 -31.87 -12.13
CA ASN A 428 -11.47 -32.96 -12.88
C ASN A 428 -10.14 -32.54 -13.53
N SER A 429 -9.37 -31.73 -12.81
CA SER A 429 -8.12 -31.11 -13.21
C SER A 429 -8.21 -30.19 -14.43
N VAL A 430 -9.39 -29.69 -14.80
CA VAL A 430 -9.59 -28.74 -15.90
C VAL A 430 -9.99 -27.37 -15.33
N ALA A 431 -9.19 -26.35 -15.63
CA ALA A 431 -9.40 -24.99 -15.16
C ALA A 431 -10.32 -24.18 -16.09
N HIS A 432 -11.26 -23.45 -15.50
CA HIS A 432 -12.18 -22.56 -16.18
C HIS A 432 -12.41 -21.26 -15.38
N GLN A 433 -12.48 -20.12 -16.06
CA GLN A 433 -12.77 -18.83 -15.46
C GLN A 433 -14.17 -18.36 -15.89
N THR A 434 -15.21 -18.78 -15.17
CA THR A 434 -16.62 -18.60 -15.61
C THR A 434 -17.44 -17.68 -14.70
N ARG A 435 -16.98 -17.40 -13.47
CA ARG A 435 -17.74 -16.63 -12.49
C ARG A 435 -16.92 -15.55 -11.79
N LYS A 436 -17.64 -14.65 -11.12
CA LYS A 436 -17.10 -13.56 -10.31
C LYS A 436 -17.75 -13.54 -8.92
N VAL A 437 -17.03 -12.99 -7.95
CA VAL A 437 -17.51 -12.70 -6.60
C VAL A 437 -17.45 -11.20 -6.33
N ALA A 438 -18.07 -10.75 -5.24
CA ALA A 438 -17.93 -9.37 -4.78
C ALA A 438 -16.47 -9.08 -4.39
N ALA A 439 -15.87 -8.10 -5.04
CA ALA A 439 -14.53 -7.59 -4.76
C ALA A 439 -14.47 -6.12 -5.16
N GLY A 440 -13.59 -5.36 -4.51
CA GLY A 440 -13.53 -3.92 -4.67
C GLY A 440 -12.58 -3.25 -3.68
N ASN A 441 -12.70 -1.94 -3.58
CA ASN A 441 -11.90 -1.11 -2.67
C ASN A 441 -12.77 -0.63 -1.52
N THR A 442 -12.31 -0.82 -0.30
CA THR A 442 -12.84 -0.15 0.89
C THR A 442 -11.87 0.94 1.31
N PHE A 443 -12.35 2.17 1.40
CA PHE A 443 -11.54 3.33 1.78
C PHE A 443 -11.58 3.56 3.29
N VAL A 444 -10.40 3.83 3.86
CA VAL A 444 -10.23 4.20 5.27
C VAL A 444 -9.83 5.68 5.35
N ASP A 445 -10.53 6.42 6.20
CA ASP A 445 -10.31 7.85 6.46
C ASP A 445 -10.45 8.10 7.97
N GLY A 446 -9.32 8.26 8.64
CA GLY A 446 -9.22 8.36 10.10
C GLY A 446 -9.82 7.13 10.79
N MET A 447 -10.92 7.33 11.51
CA MET A 447 -11.66 6.25 12.18
C MET A 447 -12.74 5.62 11.29
N GLY A 448 -13.11 6.26 10.18
CA GLY A 448 -14.14 5.79 9.27
C GLY A 448 -13.61 4.71 8.33
N VAL A 449 -14.35 3.61 8.21
CA VAL A 449 -14.01 2.48 7.32
C VAL A 449 -15.21 2.24 6.41
N GLY A 450 -15.06 2.51 5.12
CA GLY A 450 -16.14 2.43 4.15
C GLY A 450 -17.11 3.62 4.17
N ASP A 451 -16.89 4.61 5.02
CA ASP A 451 -17.72 5.83 5.10
C ASP A 451 -17.48 6.80 3.92
N VAL A 452 -16.33 6.65 3.27
CA VAL A 452 -15.97 7.41 2.07
C VAL A 452 -16.39 6.61 0.84
N GLY A 453 -17.49 7.02 0.20
CA GLY A 453 -17.90 6.49 -1.10
C GLY A 453 -17.39 7.33 -2.28
N GLU A 454 -17.60 6.84 -3.51
CA GLU A 454 -17.24 7.57 -4.74
C GLU A 454 -17.84 8.99 -4.79
N VAL A 455 -19.04 9.18 -4.24
CA VAL A 455 -19.70 10.49 -4.15
C VAL A 455 -18.90 11.48 -3.31
N VAL A 456 -18.38 11.03 -2.15
CA VAL A 456 -17.58 11.87 -1.25
C VAL A 456 -16.27 12.25 -1.93
N LEU A 457 -15.61 11.31 -2.61
CA LEU A 457 -14.37 11.57 -3.36
C LEU A 457 -14.60 12.54 -4.51
N ARG A 458 -15.69 12.37 -5.27
CA ARG A 458 -16.07 13.30 -6.34
C ARG A 458 -16.29 14.71 -5.81
N ASP A 459 -16.99 14.82 -4.68
CA ASP A 459 -17.26 16.10 -4.04
C ASP A 459 -15.95 16.75 -3.53
N ARG A 460 -15.03 15.99 -2.93
CA ARG A 460 -13.69 16.46 -2.54
C ARG A 460 -12.89 16.99 -3.73
N LYS A 461 -12.88 16.24 -4.85
CA LYS A 461 -12.18 16.62 -6.07
C LYS A 461 -12.74 17.92 -6.66
N GLN A 462 -14.07 18.05 -6.73
CA GLN A 462 -14.69 19.28 -7.21
C GLN A 462 -14.34 20.47 -6.30
N LEU A 463 -14.33 20.27 -4.98
CA LEU A 463 -13.94 21.31 -4.02
C LEU A 463 -12.46 21.72 -4.16
N SER A 464 -11.55 20.78 -4.40
CA SER A 464 -10.12 21.08 -4.55
C SER A 464 -9.79 21.81 -5.85
N GLU A 465 -10.49 21.50 -6.94
CA GLU A 465 -10.23 22.08 -8.27
C GLU A 465 -10.93 23.42 -8.47
N ASP A 466 -12.23 23.49 -8.14
CA ASP A 466 -13.10 24.60 -8.51
C ASP A 466 -13.63 25.41 -7.31
N GLY A 467 -13.44 24.92 -6.08
CA GLY A 467 -13.97 25.53 -4.87
C GLY A 467 -15.50 25.46 -4.77
N MET A 468 -16.08 26.28 -3.89
CA MET A 468 -17.52 26.28 -3.65
C MET A 468 -18.14 27.66 -3.46
N LEU A 469 -19.45 27.67 -3.64
CA LEU A 469 -20.33 28.80 -3.46
C LEU A 469 -21.60 28.36 -2.69
N VAL A 470 -21.75 28.86 -1.47
CA VAL A 470 -22.94 28.64 -0.64
C VAL A 470 -23.83 29.86 -0.74
N ILE A 471 -25.11 29.66 -1.04
CA ILE A 471 -26.09 30.74 -1.22
C ILE A 471 -27.20 30.52 -0.19
N VAL A 472 -27.41 31.47 0.69
CA VAL A 472 -28.44 31.38 1.74
C VAL A 472 -29.57 32.34 1.40
N ILE A 473 -30.80 31.82 1.34
CA ILE A 473 -32.01 32.58 1.03
C ILE A 473 -33.05 32.27 2.10
N THR A 474 -33.69 33.30 2.63
CA THR A 474 -34.78 33.17 3.59
C THR A 474 -36.09 33.55 2.94
N LEU A 475 -37.05 32.63 2.90
CA LEU A 475 -38.38 32.81 2.31
C LEU A 475 -39.46 32.85 3.39
N SER A 476 -40.47 33.70 3.21
CA SER A 476 -41.68 33.71 4.04
C SER A 476 -42.58 32.53 3.67
N LYS A 477 -43.07 31.79 4.67
CA LYS A 477 -44.05 30.71 4.46
C LYS A 477 -45.39 31.21 3.92
N THR A 478 -45.84 32.36 4.41
CA THR A 478 -47.14 32.95 4.11
C THR A 478 -47.12 33.73 2.80
N GLU A 479 -46.15 34.62 2.65
CA GLU A 479 -46.05 35.50 1.48
C GLU A 479 -45.32 34.86 0.30
N ARG A 480 -44.58 33.77 0.56
CA ARG A 480 -43.72 33.08 -0.42
C ARG A 480 -42.74 34.01 -1.12
N LYS A 481 -42.32 35.08 -0.45
CA LYS A 481 -41.34 36.07 -0.91
C LYS A 481 -40.03 35.94 -0.16
N ILE A 482 -38.95 36.46 -0.75
CA ILE A 482 -37.65 36.57 -0.07
C ILE A 482 -37.77 37.61 1.04
N VAL A 483 -37.51 37.18 2.28
CA VAL A 483 -37.50 38.02 3.48
C VAL A 483 -36.09 38.51 3.80
N SER A 484 -35.07 37.68 3.52
CA SER A 484 -33.66 37.99 3.77
C SER A 484 -32.76 37.19 2.83
N GLY A 485 -31.55 37.70 2.57
CA GLY A 485 -30.65 37.20 1.52
C GLY A 485 -31.09 37.62 0.10
N PRO A 486 -30.47 37.08 -0.97
CA PRO A 486 -29.47 36.02 -0.97
C PRO A 486 -28.11 36.48 -0.44
N ASP A 487 -27.55 35.72 0.51
CA ASP A 487 -26.17 35.89 0.99
C ASP A 487 -25.28 34.82 0.39
N THR A 488 -24.17 35.24 -0.23
CA THR A 488 -23.24 34.33 -0.91
C THR A 488 -21.92 34.23 -0.17
N ILE A 489 -21.54 33.01 0.19
CA ILE A 489 -20.27 32.69 0.82
C ILE A 489 -19.43 31.87 -0.17
N SER A 490 -18.22 32.34 -0.46
CA SER A 490 -17.26 31.62 -1.31
C SER A 490 -16.09 31.07 -0.51
N ARG A 491 -15.63 29.88 -0.88
CA ARG A 491 -14.40 29.24 -0.37
C ARG A 491 -13.68 28.57 -1.53
N GLY A 492 -12.38 28.81 -1.70
CA GLY A 492 -11.55 28.19 -2.75
C GLY A 492 -11.87 28.56 -4.21
N PHE A 493 -12.99 29.26 -4.47
CA PHE A 493 -13.44 29.58 -5.82
C PHE A 493 -12.89 30.93 -6.32
N VAL A 494 -13.17 32.02 -5.60
CA VAL A 494 -12.70 33.38 -5.93
C VAL A 494 -12.17 34.11 -4.69
N TYR A 495 -11.16 34.97 -4.89
CA TYR A 495 -10.62 35.79 -3.81
C TYR A 495 -11.58 36.96 -3.51
N VAL A 496 -12.26 36.90 -2.36
CA VAL A 496 -13.39 37.78 -2.02
C VAL A 496 -13.07 39.28 -2.18
N GLN A 497 -11.86 39.71 -1.78
CA GLN A 497 -11.45 41.12 -1.87
C GLN A 497 -11.43 41.67 -3.30
N ASN A 498 -11.22 40.80 -4.30
CA ASN A 498 -11.14 41.18 -5.72
C ASN A 498 -12.37 40.74 -6.51
N SER A 499 -13.43 40.24 -5.85
CA SER A 499 -14.57 39.62 -6.52
C SER A 499 -15.93 40.05 -5.97
N GLU A 500 -16.00 41.17 -5.24
CA GLU A 500 -17.26 41.71 -4.72
C GLU A 500 -18.30 41.95 -5.81
N GLU A 501 -17.89 42.45 -6.98
CA GLU A 501 -18.81 42.73 -8.08
C GLU A 501 -19.41 41.43 -8.65
N LEU A 502 -18.59 40.39 -8.78
CA LEU A 502 -19.05 39.06 -9.19
C LEU A 502 -20.08 38.52 -8.19
N LEU A 503 -19.80 38.61 -6.88
CA LEU A 503 -20.71 38.15 -5.82
C LEU A 503 -22.01 38.96 -5.79
N ARG A 504 -21.94 40.28 -6.01
CA ARG A 504 -23.14 41.14 -6.16
C ARG A 504 -23.98 40.72 -7.35
N HIS A 505 -23.37 40.38 -8.49
CA HIS A 505 -24.08 39.88 -9.66
C HIS A 505 -24.70 38.50 -9.42
N VAL A 506 -24.00 37.59 -8.72
CA VAL A 506 -24.56 36.31 -8.26
C VAL A 506 -25.83 36.56 -7.46
N ASN A 507 -25.78 37.41 -6.44
CA ASN A 507 -26.95 37.72 -5.60
C ASN A 507 -28.11 38.28 -6.43
N ARG A 508 -27.84 39.22 -7.36
CA ARG A 508 -28.87 39.76 -8.27
C ARG A 508 -29.49 38.67 -9.15
N LEU A 509 -28.67 37.77 -9.69
CA LEU A 509 -29.13 36.67 -10.54
C LEU A 509 -30.01 35.69 -9.75
N VAL A 510 -29.60 35.35 -8.51
CA VAL A 510 -30.42 34.51 -7.61
C VAL A 510 -31.76 35.17 -7.32
N THR A 511 -31.78 36.45 -6.92
CA THR A 511 -33.02 37.18 -6.64
C THR A 511 -33.94 37.19 -7.84
N LYS A 512 -33.39 37.43 -9.04
CA LYS A 512 -34.14 37.38 -10.29
C LYS A 512 -34.73 35.99 -10.53
N THR A 513 -33.91 34.94 -10.49
CA THR A 513 -34.35 33.56 -10.72
C THR A 513 -35.46 33.14 -9.75
N VAL A 514 -35.34 33.50 -8.47
CA VAL A 514 -36.37 33.17 -7.46
C VAL A 514 -37.66 33.93 -7.73
N ASN A 515 -37.59 35.23 -8.03
CA ASN A 515 -38.78 36.05 -8.34
C ASN A 515 -39.49 35.58 -9.62
N ASP A 516 -38.74 35.20 -10.65
CA ASP A 516 -39.28 34.69 -11.91
C ASP A 516 -40.07 33.39 -11.65
N LEU A 517 -39.48 32.43 -10.91
CA LEU A 517 -40.17 31.18 -10.53
C LEU A 517 -41.41 31.42 -9.66
N GLN A 518 -41.35 32.38 -8.74
CA GLN A 518 -42.50 32.74 -7.90
C GLN A 518 -43.64 33.35 -8.73
N SER A 519 -43.31 34.14 -9.77
CA SER A 519 -44.29 34.72 -10.70
C SER A 519 -44.99 33.64 -11.54
N GLU A 520 -44.27 32.57 -11.89
CA GLU A 520 -44.81 31.37 -12.55
C GLU A 520 -45.53 30.41 -11.58
N LYS A 521 -45.69 30.80 -10.31
CA LYS A 521 -46.31 30.00 -9.25
C LYS A 521 -45.58 28.67 -8.95
N ILE A 522 -44.27 28.62 -9.17
CA ILE A 522 -43.42 27.47 -8.88
C ILE A 522 -42.76 27.64 -7.51
N TYR A 523 -43.21 26.84 -6.53
CA TYR A 523 -42.75 26.96 -5.12
C TYR A 523 -42.01 25.73 -4.59
N ARG A 524 -41.81 24.70 -5.42
CA ARG A 524 -41.13 23.46 -4.98
C ARG A 524 -39.63 23.76 -4.79
N TRP A 525 -39.12 23.57 -3.58
CA TRP A 525 -37.72 23.86 -3.23
C TRP A 525 -36.72 23.17 -4.15
N ASN A 526 -36.96 21.92 -4.54
CA ASN A 526 -36.07 21.19 -5.44
C ASN A 526 -35.93 21.87 -6.80
N ILE A 527 -37.02 22.42 -7.34
CA ILE A 527 -37.00 23.14 -8.62
C ILE A 527 -36.25 24.46 -8.45
N ILE A 528 -36.55 25.23 -7.39
CA ILE A 528 -35.85 26.50 -7.10
C ILE A 528 -34.33 26.27 -6.98
N LYS A 529 -33.92 25.28 -6.18
CA LYS A 529 -32.50 24.93 -6.00
C LYS A 529 -31.85 24.51 -7.32
N GLN A 530 -32.52 23.69 -8.14
CA GLN A 530 -31.99 23.26 -9.44
C GLN A 530 -31.85 24.41 -10.43
N THR A 531 -32.84 25.30 -10.53
CA THR A 531 -32.78 26.47 -11.42
C THR A 531 -31.67 27.43 -10.99
N ILE A 532 -31.54 27.72 -9.69
CA ILE A 532 -30.44 28.54 -9.16
C ILE A 532 -29.08 27.93 -9.54
N LYS A 533 -28.89 26.61 -9.30
CA LYS A 533 -27.64 25.93 -9.66
C LYS A 533 -27.33 26.04 -11.15
N LYS A 534 -28.34 25.89 -12.02
CA LYS A 534 -28.19 25.95 -13.48
C LYS A 534 -27.80 27.35 -13.95
N GLU A 535 -28.57 28.37 -13.58
CA GLU A 535 -28.36 29.75 -14.02
C GLU A 535 -27.01 30.30 -13.52
N LEU A 536 -26.71 30.06 -12.23
CA LEU A 536 -25.42 30.46 -11.68
C LEU A 536 -24.26 29.66 -12.26
N GLY A 537 -24.41 28.35 -12.44
CA GLY A 537 -23.36 27.52 -13.04
C GLY A 537 -22.97 28.03 -14.43
N GLN A 538 -23.95 28.38 -15.26
CA GLN A 538 -23.71 28.95 -16.58
C GLN A 538 -23.03 30.31 -16.52
N TYR A 539 -23.51 31.20 -15.65
CA TYR A 539 -22.93 32.54 -15.46
C TYR A 539 -21.46 32.46 -14.98
N LEU A 540 -21.21 31.69 -13.93
CA LEU A 540 -19.89 31.55 -13.32
C LEU A 540 -18.90 30.91 -14.30
N TYR A 541 -19.31 29.90 -15.06
CA TYR A 541 -18.46 29.31 -16.09
C TYR A 541 -18.15 30.31 -17.22
N ASN A 542 -19.12 31.12 -17.64
CA ASN A 542 -18.88 32.13 -18.67
C ASN A 542 -17.88 33.21 -18.21
N GLN A 543 -17.94 33.61 -16.93
CA GLN A 543 -17.09 34.65 -16.37
C GLN A 543 -15.70 34.14 -15.94
N THR A 544 -15.62 32.93 -15.39
CA THR A 544 -14.42 32.43 -14.70
C THR A 544 -13.81 31.19 -15.33
N LYS A 545 -14.53 30.53 -16.25
CA LYS A 545 -14.19 29.21 -16.83
C LYS A 545 -14.05 28.08 -15.80
N LYS A 546 -14.54 28.28 -14.57
CA LYS A 546 -14.56 27.30 -13.48
C LYS A 546 -15.99 26.82 -13.18
N LYS A 547 -16.12 25.66 -12.56
CA LYS A 547 -17.42 25.05 -12.19
C LYS A 547 -17.51 24.75 -10.69
N PRO A 548 -17.59 25.80 -9.84
CA PRO A 548 -17.63 25.61 -8.39
C PRO A 548 -18.82 24.76 -7.96
N MET A 549 -18.68 24.09 -6.82
CA MET A 549 -19.82 23.45 -6.17
C MET A 549 -20.80 24.51 -5.66
N ILE A 550 -22.01 24.55 -6.22
CA ILE A 550 -23.05 25.52 -5.85
C ILE A 550 -24.04 24.86 -4.89
N LEU A 551 -24.19 25.42 -3.70
CA LEU A 551 -25.06 24.93 -2.62
C LEU A 551 -26.09 26.00 -2.21
N PRO A 552 -27.30 25.99 -2.81
CA PRO A 552 -28.40 26.86 -2.38
C PRO A 552 -29.12 26.28 -1.15
N LEU A 553 -29.06 27.03 -0.05
CA LEU A 553 -29.76 26.79 1.20
C LEU A 553 -30.97 27.72 1.28
N ILE A 554 -32.15 27.12 1.41
CA ILE A 554 -33.42 27.84 1.53
C ILE A 554 -33.92 27.62 2.95
N ILE A 555 -34.11 28.71 3.69
CA ILE A 555 -34.68 28.72 5.04
C ILE A 555 -36.09 29.29 4.90
N GLU A 556 -37.09 28.60 5.42
CA GLU A 556 -38.48 29.10 5.44
C GLU A 556 -38.84 29.54 6.86
N ILE A 557 -39.37 30.76 6.99
CA ILE A 557 -39.79 31.35 8.27
C ILE A 557 -41.25 31.82 8.26
#